data_AF-A0A2N5I9X6-F1
#
_entry.id   AF-A0A2N5I9X6-F1
#
_cell.length_a   1.000
_cell.length_b   1.000
_cell.length_c   1.000
_cell.angle_alpha   90.00
_cell.angle_beta   90.00
_cell.angle_gamma   90.00
#
_symmetry.space_group_name_H-M   'P 1'
#
loop_
_entity.id
_entity.type
_entity.pdbx_description
1 polymer ?
#
loop_
_entity_poly.entity_id
_entity_poly.type
_entity_poly.pdbx_seq_one_letter_code
_entity_poly.pdbx_strand_id
1 'polypeptide(L)'
;MRQPRLLLEAGACGAIAHSFPLLDLDKRIGKEKVELILGVKPFKKIDFTLMEEPIFHVLNDNFKKEFKKLLPYTYCYRYAKDFKSTELKKWNSMDIYLCRNVAIEYYGNHVVIDNYEYVEYGKNKVYMKIPTSIQSYSELVKVFEFRDAIADMLSSSIDVEGNRKDYREMLAKPEHDRKKTILSDFDNPDLLIEIKKLFQQDVNDKQQFWMDVMNTVGITVDEEKNYSDDEMKEILHLSDTVFDKCNQFILFEDLQALENAPYLIELFQELQIDIEHFNLNSLENISLTKYLEAQLDECMATYKKQYATYLYDQMKGLEIQQKQ
;
A
#
# COMPACT_ATOMS: atom_id res chain seq x y z
N MET A 1 -41.10 2.87 3.03
CA MET A 1 -40.78 1.56 3.64
C MET A 1 -39.34 1.23 3.28
N ARG A 2 -38.44 1.10 4.26
CA ARG A 2 -37.06 0.65 4.01
C ARG A 2 -37.10 -0.87 3.85
N GLN A 3 -36.67 -1.40 2.71
CA GLN A 3 -36.43 -2.83 2.56
C GLN A 3 -35.31 -3.25 3.52
N PRO A 4 -35.46 -4.35 4.27
CA PRO A 4 -34.36 -4.90 5.07
C PRO A 4 -33.26 -5.36 4.11
N ARG A 5 -32.08 -4.73 4.17
CA ARG A 5 -30.89 -5.19 3.46
C ARG A 5 -30.36 -6.42 4.21
N LEU A 6 -30.43 -7.57 3.56
CA LEU A 6 -29.85 -8.82 4.03
C LEU A 6 -28.33 -8.62 4.14
N LEU A 7 -27.81 -8.65 5.37
CA LEU A 7 -26.38 -8.68 5.64
C LEU A 7 -25.86 -10.09 5.34
N LEU A 8 -25.33 -10.26 4.13
CA LEU A 8 -24.73 -11.51 3.71
C LEU A 8 -23.37 -11.64 4.39
N GLU A 9 -23.16 -12.70 5.16
CA GLU A 9 -21.83 -12.98 5.64
C GLU A 9 -20.94 -13.39 4.46
N ALA A 10 -19.74 -12.80 4.38
CA ALA A 10 -18.61 -13.09 3.50
C ALA A 10 -18.90 -14.08 2.34
N GLY A 11 -19.04 -13.52 1.14
CA GLY A 11 -18.97 -14.26 -0.12
C GLY A 11 -20.29 -14.44 -0.88
N ALA A 12 -21.44 -14.10 -0.31
CA ALA A 12 -22.70 -14.15 -1.05
C ALA A 12 -23.20 -12.77 -1.46
N CYS A 13 -23.48 -12.65 -2.74
CA CYS A 13 -23.99 -11.45 -3.40
C CYS A 13 -25.53 -11.35 -3.26
N GLY A 14 -26.11 -10.15 -3.27
CA GLY A 14 -27.55 -9.93 -3.06
C GLY A 14 -28.41 -10.68 -4.09
N ALA A 15 -27.93 -10.81 -5.32
CA ALA A 15 -28.56 -11.64 -6.34
C ALA A 15 -28.68 -13.14 -5.94
N ILE A 16 -27.70 -13.69 -5.21
CA ILE A 16 -27.77 -15.06 -4.65
C ILE A 16 -28.76 -15.07 -3.47
N ALA A 17 -28.69 -14.07 -2.59
CA ALA A 17 -29.53 -13.98 -1.40
C ALA A 17 -31.03 -13.99 -1.71
N HIS A 18 -31.44 -13.31 -2.78
CA HIS A 18 -32.83 -13.28 -3.25
C HIS A 18 -33.34 -14.63 -3.76
N SER A 19 -32.44 -15.57 -4.05
CA SER A 19 -32.79 -16.90 -4.53
C SER A 19 -33.06 -17.90 -3.39
N PHE A 20 -32.89 -17.47 -2.13
CA PHE A 20 -33.14 -18.31 -0.96
C PHE A 20 -34.15 -17.64 0.00
N PRO A 21 -35.01 -18.43 0.68
CA PRO A 21 -35.79 -17.93 1.79
C PRO A 21 -34.85 -17.71 3.00
N LEU A 22 -34.41 -16.47 3.18
CA LEU A 22 -33.47 -16.10 4.23
C LEU A 22 -34.17 -15.73 5.54
N LEU A 23 -33.63 -16.24 6.64
CA LEU A 23 -34.02 -15.89 7.99
C LEU A 23 -32.98 -14.92 8.55
N ASP A 24 -33.38 -13.66 8.74
CA ASP A 24 -32.51 -12.62 9.30
C ASP A 24 -32.39 -12.81 10.82
N LEU A 25 -31.16 -13.07 11.29
CA LEU A 25 -30.84 -13.31 12.68
C LEU A 25 -29.61 -12.50 13.07
N ASP A 26 -29.63 -11.98 14.29
CA ASP A 26 -28.50 -11.23 14.83
C ASP A 26 -27.24 -12.12 14.90
N LYS A 27 -26.10 -11.63 14.37
CA LYS A 27 -24.83 -12.39 14.23
C LYS A 27 -24.32 -12.96 15.56
N ARG A 28 -24.79 -12.41 16.69
CA ARG A 28 -24.46 -12.86 18.05
C ARG A 28 -25.16 -14.15 18.49
N ILE A 29 -26.15 -14.62 17.74
CA ILE A 29 -26.84 -15.88 18.04
C ILE A 29 -25.97 -17.02 17.51
N GLY A 30 -25.53 -17.90 18.41
CA GLY A 30 -24.66 -19.03 18.05
C GLY A 30 -25.29 -19.89 16.95
N LYS A 31 -24.61 -19.98 15.80
CA LYS A 31 -25.09 -20.65 14.58
C LYS A 31 -25.53 -22.09 14.82
N GLU A 32 -24.81 -22.80 15.67
CA GLU A 32 -25.15 -24.18 16.07
C GLU A 32 -26.50 -24.27 16.77
N LYS A 33 -26.86 -23.30 17.61
CA LYS A 33 -28.17 -23.27 18.27
C LYS A 33 -29.29 -22.96 17.29
N VAL A 34 -29.04 -22.07 16.33
CA VAL A 34 -30.00 -21.72 15.28
C VAL A 34 -30.30 -22.93 14.40
N GLU A 35 -29.26 -23.62 13.95
CA GLU A 35 -29.38 -24.83 13.12
C GLU A 35 -30.13 -25.94 13.87
N LEU A 36 -29.81 -26.16 15.16
CA LEU A 36 -30.48 -27.16 15.99
C LEU A 36 -31.98 -26.87 16.23
N ILE A 37 -32.33 -25.59 16.45
CA ILE A 37 -33.70 -25.19 16.84
C ILE A 37 -34.59 -24.99 15.62
N LEU A 38 -34.08 -24.34 14.57
CA LEU A 38 -34.86 -23.93 13.40
C LEU A 38 -34.64 -24.83 12.19
N GLY A 39 -33.67 -25.75 12.24
CA GLY A 39 -33.36 -26.66 11.13
C GLY A 39 -32.81 -25.95 9.89
N VAL A 40 -32.41 -24.69 10.00
CA VAL A 40 -31.88 -23.87 8.90
C VAL A 40 -30.36 -23.98 8.85
N LYS A 41 -29.80 -24.04 7.64
CA LYS A 41 -28.35 -24.04 7.44
C LYS A 41 -27.81 -22.61 7.37
N PRO A 42 -26.62 -22.33 7.93
CA PRO A 42 -25.98 -21.03 7.76
C PRO A 42 -25.76 -20.72 6.28
N PHE A 43 -26.00 -19.48 5.88
CA PHE A 43 -25.69 -18.97 4.54
C PHE A 43 -24.18 -18.73 4.32
N LYS A 44 -23.34 -19.53 4.99
CA LYS A 44 -21.89 -19.63 4.77
C LYS A 44 -21.68 -20.98 4.10
N LYS A 45 -21.08 -21.01 2.91
CA LYS A 45 -20.81 -22.20 2.04
C LYS A 45 -21.78 -22.41 0.87
N ILE A 46 -22.06 -21.36 0.10
CA ILE A 46 -22.51 -21.58 -1.28
C ILE A 46 -21.24 -21.64 -2.12
N ASP A 47 -20.92 -22.84 -2.61
CA ASP A 47 -19.87 -23.01 -3.61
C ASP A 47 -20.42 -22.50 -4.94
N PHE A 48 -19.68 -21.58 -5.56
CA PHE A 48 -20.02 -21.06 -6.88
C PHE A 48 -18.78 -21.06 -7.78
N THR A 49 -19.02 -21.17 -9.08
CA THR A 49 -18.01 -21.10 -10.13
C THR A 49 -18.21 -19.85 -10.95
N LEU A 50 -17.11 -19.25 -11.42
CA LEU A 50 -17.18 -18.23 -12.46
C LEU A 50 -17.49 -18.93 -13.78
N MET A 51 -18.54 -18.50 -14.47
CA MET A 51 -18.96 -19.13 -15.72
C MET A 51 -18.05 -18.76 -16.90
N GLU A 52 -17.51 -17.54 -16.87
CA GLU A 52 -16.66 -16.98 -17.91
C GLU A 52 -15.50 -16.23 -17.27
N GLU A 53 -14.42 -16.02 -18.03
CA GLU A 53 -13.35 -15.12 -17.59
C GLU A 53 -13.88 -13.70 -17.43
N PRO A 54 -13.73 -13.07 -16.25
CA PRO A 54 -14.27 -11.74 -16.01
C PRO A 54 -13.64 -10.70 -16.94
N ILE A 55 -14.49 -9.93 -17.62
CA ILE A 55 -14.01 -8.82 -18.45
C ILE A 55 -13.71 -7.63 -17.54
N PHE A 56 -12.45 -7.22 -17.44
CA PHE A 56 -12.06 -6.12 -16.59
C PHE A 56 -12.63 -4.76 -17.03
N HIS A 57 -12.98 -3.95 -16.05
CA HIS A 57 -13.40 -2.58 -16.22
C HIS A 57 -12.18 -1.70 -16.52
N VAL A 58 -12.34 -0.62 -17.30
CA VAL A 58 -11.23 0.31 -17.66
C VAL A 58 -10.58 0.96 -16.44
N LEU A 59 -11.29 0.97 -15.31
CA LEU A 59 -10.85 1.54 -14.04
C LEU A 59 -10.11 0.54 -13.15
N ASN A 60 -10.00 -0.73 -13.54
CA ASN A 60 -9.43 -1.79 -12.70
C ASN A 60 -8.02 -1.45 -12.19
N ASP A 61 -7.12 -1.10 -13.09
CA ASP A 61 -5.70 -0.92 -12.74
C ASP A 61 -5.49 0.34 -11.90
N ASN A 62 -6.17 1.43 -12.26
CA ASN A 62 -6.18 2.66 -11.45
C ASN A 62 -6.78 2.40 -10.05
N PHE A 63 -7.87 1.65 -9.98
CA PHE A 63 -8.49 1.29 -8.72
C PHE A 63 -7.56 0.44 -7.84
N LYS A 64 -6.83 -0.54 -8.39
CA LYS A 64 -5.85 -1.32 -7.62
C LYS A 64 -4.82 -0.42 -6.93
N LYS A 65 -4.24 0.53 -7.68
CA LYS A 65 -3.26 1.50 -7.15
C LYS A 65 -3.88 2.36 -6.05
N GLU A 66 -5.06 2.93 -6.29
CA GLU A 66 -5.75 3.77 -5.30
C GLU A 66 -6.23 3.00 -4.07
N PHE A 67 -6.62 1.73 -4.23
CA PHE A 67 -7.02 0.86 -3.13
C PHE A 67 -5.84 0.54 -2.22
N LYS A 68 -4.66 0.22 -2.77
CA LYS A 68 -3.45 0.02 -1.97
C LYS A 68 -3.06 1.26 -1.17
N LYS A 69 -3.17 2.46 -1.76
CA LYS A 69 -2.98 3.74 -1.05
C LYS A 69 -4.01 3.98 0.05
N LEU A 70 -5.23 3.45 -0.09
CA LEU A 70 -6.31 3.61 0.89
C LEU A 70 -6.08 2.77 2.15
N LEU A 71 -5.55 1.55 2.00
CA LEU A 71 -5.47 0.56 3.07
C LEU A 71 -4.80 1.08 4.37
N PRO A 72 -3.65 1.79 4.33
CA PRO A 72 -3.04 2.37 5.53
C PRO A 72 -3.99 3.26 6.33
N TYR A 73 -4.78 4.11 5.65
CA TYR A 73 -5.72 5.01 6.30
C TYR A 73 -6.86 4.24 6.98
N THR A 74 -7.39 3.21 6.32
CA THR A 74 -8.44 2.38 6.91
C THR A 74 -7.92 1.53 8.07
N TYR A 75 -6.67 1.09 8.01
CA TYR A 75 -6.07 0.21 9.03
C TYR A 75 -5.71 0.94 10.32
N CYS A 76 -5.58 2.28 10.30
CA CYS A 76 -5.43 3.09 11.52
C CYS A 76 -6.49 2.75 12.58
N TYR A 77 -7.73 2.51 12.16
CA TYR A 77 -8.85 2.14 13.04
C TYR A 77 -8.76 0.73 13.63
N ARG A 78 -7.88 -0.11 13.10
CA ARG A 78 -7.68 -1.51 13.49
C ARG A 78 -6.36 -1.80 14.16
N TYR A 79 -5.35 -0.96 13.94
CA TYR A 79 -3.98 -1.18 14.38
C TYR A 79 -3.85 -1.61 15.85
N ALA A 80 -4.45 -0.86 16.78
CA ALA A 80 -4.41 -1.18 18.21
C ALA A 80 -5.15 -2.48 18.61
N LYS A 81 -5.97 -3.05 17.73
CA LYS A 81 -6.79 -4.24 17.97
C LYS A 81 -6.25 -5.48 17.24
N ASP A 82 -5.38 -5.32 16.25
CA ASP A 82 -4.79 -6.39 15.45
C ASP A 82 -3.39 -6.78 15.96
N PHE A 83 -3.31 -7.24 17.21
CA PHE A 83 -2.04 -7.58 17.88
C PHE A 83 -1.17 -8.62 17.16
N LYS A 84 -1.76 -9.43 16.27
CA LYS A 84 -1.08 -10.51 15.53
C LYS A 84 -0.86 -10.17 14.06
N SER A 85 -1.18 -8.95 13.62
CA SER A 85 -1.10 -8.52 12.22
C SER A 85 -1.88 -9.44 11.27
N THR A 86 -2.93 -10.09 11.77
CA THR A 86 -3.75 -11.04 10.99
C THR A 86 -4.68 -10.30 10.05
N GLU A 87 -5.22 -9.18 10.49
CA GLU A 87 -6.07 -8.31 9.68
C GLU A 87 -5.25 -7.60 8.63
N LEU A 88 -4.04 -7.11 9.00
CA LEU A 88 -3.07 -6.52 8.08
C LEU A 88 -2.77 -7.46 6.89
N LYS A 89 -2.32 -8.69 7.19
CA LYS A 89 -1.98 -9.68 6.15
C LYS A 89 -3.17 -10.01 5.27
N LYS A 90 -4.38 -10.08 5.84
CA LYS A 90 -5.60 -10.37 5.08
C LYS A 90 -5.96 -9.24 4.13
N TRP A 91 -5.87 -7.98 4.57
CA TRP A 91 -6.11 -6.83 3.71
C TRP A 91 -5.01 -6.63 2.67
N ASN A 92 -3.75 -6.89 3.03
CA ASN A 92 -2.65 -6.72 2.08
C ASN A 92 -2.66 -7.79 0.98
N SER A 93 -3.09 -9.01 1.30
CA SER A 93 -3.23 -10.08 0.31
C SER A 93 -4.58 -10.09 -0.43
N MET A 94 -5.44 -9.08 -0.22
CA MET A 94 -6.73 -8.95 -0.90
C MET A 94 -6.57 -8.34 -2.29
N ASP A 95 -7.04 -9.06 -3.30
CA ASP A 95 -7.05 -8.63 -4.69
C ASP A 95 -8.48 -8.35 -5.14
N ILE A 96 -8.79 -7.08 -5.40
CA ILE A 96 -10.11 -6.66 -5.86
C ILE A 96 -10.02 -6.31 -7.34
N TYR A 97 -10.82 -7.01 -8.15
CA TYR A 97 -10.94 -6.80 -9.58
C TYR A 97 -12.26 -6.11 -9.91
N LEU A 98 -12.17 -4.98 -10.61
CA LEU A 98 -13.34 -4.30 -11.16
C LEU A 98 -13.66 -4.89 -12.53
N CYS A 99 -14.88 -5.37 -12.71
CA CYS A 99 -15.31 -6.10 -13.90
C CYS A 99 -16.53 -5.42 -14.53
N ARG A 100 -16.66 -5.48 -15.86
CA ARG A 100 -17.86 -5.04 -16.60
C ARG A 100 -19.01 -6.03 -16.43
N ASN A 101 -18.66 -7.31 -16.30
CA ASN A 101 -19.59 -8.39 -16.12
C ASN A 101 -18.99 -9.42 -15.17
N VAL A 102 -19.82 -9.99 -14.29
CA VAL A 102 -19.45 -11.11 -13.42
C VAL A 102 -20.66 -12.04 -13.39
N ALA A 103 -20.50 -13.21 -14.00
CA ALA A 103 -21.50 -14.26 -14.07
C ALA A 103 -21.03 -15.46 -13.24
N ILE A 104 -21.91 -15.94 -12.37
CA ILE A 104 -21.66 -17.05 -11.46
C ILE A 104 -22.68 -18.17 -11.68
N GLU A 105 -22.21 -19.40 -11.46
CA GLU A 105 -23.05 -20.57 -11.37
C GLU A 105 -23.02 -21.13 -9.94
N TYR A 106 -24.20 -21.39 -9.38
CA TYR A 106 -24.34 -22.05 -8.08
C TYR A 106 -25.52 -23.03 -8.13
N TYR A 107 -25.33 -24.27 -7.69
CA TYR A 107 -26.35 -25.34 -7.74
C TYR A 107 -27.09 -25.47 -9.09
N GLY A 108 -26.41 -25.20 -10.21
CA GLY A 108 -26.99 -25.23 -11.56
C GLY A 108 -27.83 -24.01 -11.95
N ASN A 109 -27.92 -22.99 -11.08
CA ASN A 109 -28.51 -21.69 -11.42
C ASN A 109 -27.45 -20.72 -11.92
N HIS A 110 -27.80 -19.92 -12.91
CA HIS A 110 -26.91 -18.91 -13.50
C HIS A 110 -27.39 -17.52 -13.11
N VAL A 111 -26.49 -16.72 -12.53
CA VAL A 111 -26.79 -15.37 -12.08
C VAL A 111 -25.67 -14.44 -12.51
N VAL A 112 -26.05 -13.32 -13.12
CA VAL A 112 -25.16 -12.18 -13.30
C VAL A 112 -25.41 -11.25 -12.13
N ILE A 113 -24.35 -10.90 -11.39
CA ILE A 113 -24.48 -10.02 -10.22
C ILE A 113 -24.87 -8.60 -10.64
N ASP A 114 -25.47 -7.83 -9.74
CA ASP A 114 -25.83 -6.44 -10.01
C ASP A 114 -24.62 -5.49 -9.86
N ASN A 115 -24.80 -4.26 -10.32
CA ASN A 115 -23.76 -3.24 -10.20
C ASN A 115 -23.43 -2.98 -8.73
N TYR A 116 -22.13 -2.85 -8.45
CA TYR A 116 -21.53 -2.66 -7.12
C TYR A 116 -21.68 -3.86 -6.17
N GLU A 117 -22.24 -4.97 -6.64
CA GLU A 117 -22.14 -6.23 -5.93
C GLU A 117 -20.80 -6.91 -6.25
N TYR A 118 -20.39 -7.81 -5.35
CA TYR A 118 -19.14 -8.52 -5.47
C TYR A 118 -19.26 -9.98 -5.04
N VAL A 119 -18.32 -10.79 -5.52
CA VAL A 119 -18.18 -12.20 -5.16
C VAL A 119 -16.72 -12.51 -4.83
N GLU A 120 -16.50 -13.34 -3.82
CA GLU A 120 -15.16 -13.80 -3.44
C GLU A 120 -14.89 -15.18 -4.08
N TYR A 121 -14.01 -15.24 -5.08
CA TYR A 121 -13.72 -16.49 -5.80
C TYR A 121 -12.24 -16.84 -5.76
N GLY A 122 -11.91 -17.96 -5.13
CA GLY A 122 -10.53 -18.36 -4.86
C GLY A 122 -9.97 -17.71 -3.59
N LYS A 123 -8.65 -17.78 -3.40
CA LYS A 123 -8.00 -17.25 -2.21
C LYS A 123 -7.82 -15.73 -2.34
N ASN A 124 -8.52 -14.97 -1.51
CA ASN A 124 -8.42 -13.51 -1.39
C ASN A 124 -8.74 -12.69 -2.66
N LYS A 125 -9.33 -13.29 -3.69
CA LYS A 125 -9.74 -12.58 -4.91
C LYS A 125 -11.21 -12.21 -4.85
N VAL A 126 -11.50 -10.96 -5.16
CA VAL A 126 -12.85 -10.41 -5.13
C VAL A 126 -13.15 -9.79 -6.48
N TYR A 127 -14.29 -10.16 -7.07
CA TYR A 127 -14.73 -9.65 -8.37
C TYR A 127 -15.97 -8.80 -8.16
N MET A 128 -15.86 -7.50 -8.48
CA MET A 128 -16.94 -6.53 -8.32
C MET A 128 -17.41 -6.04 -9.68
N LYS A 129 -18.72 -6.04 -9.91
CA LYS A 129 -19.27 -5.51 -11.15
C LYS A 129 -19.42 -4.00 -11.09
N ILE A 130 -18.88 -3.30 -12.07
CA ILE A 130 -18.98 -1.84 -12.23
C ILE A 130 -19.72 -1.52 -13.53
N PRO A 131 -20.69 -0.59 -13.52
CA PRO A 131 -21.40 -0.19 -14.73
C PRO A 131 -20.44 0.43 -15.74
N THR A 132 -20.58 0.05 -17.01
CA THR A 132 -19.80 0.59 -18.14
C THR A 132 -20.03 2.08 -18.39
N SER A 133 -21.04 2.70 -17.78
CA SER A 133 -21.28 4.15 -17.89
C SER A 133 -20.29 4.98 -17.06
N ILE A 134 -19.62 4.40 -16.06
CA ILE A 134 -18.64 5.11 -15.23
C ILE A 134 -17.28 4.99 -15.92
N GLN A 135 -16.66 6.11 -16.26
CA GLN A 135 -15.41 6.11 -17.03
C GLN A 135 -14.25 6.74 -16.28
N SER A 136 -14.50 7.32 -15.10
CA SER A 136 -13.48 7.93 -14.26
C SER A 136 -13.54 7.47 -12.81
N TYR A 137 -12.38 7.38 -12.17
CA TYR A 137 -12.29 7.04 -10.75
C TYR A 137 -12.95 8.09 -9.86
N SER A 138 -12.88 9.37 -10.25
CA SER A 138 -13.50 10.48 -9.51
C SER A 138 -15.03 10.44 -9.51
N GLU A 139 -15.65 9.87 -10.55
CA GLU A 139 -17.08 9.55 -10.56
C GLU A 139 -17.38 8.33 -9.69
N LEU A 140 -16.57 7.27 -9.82
CA LEU A 140 -16.75 6.01 -9.10
C LEU A 140 -16.79 6.21 -7.58
N VAL A 141 -15.85 6.96 -7.02
CA VAL A 141 -15.77 7.21 -5.57
C VAL A 141 -16.90 8.10 -5.04
N LYS A 142 -17.67 8.77 -5.90
CA LYS A 142 -18.88 9.52 -5.47
C LYS A 142 -20.08 8.60 -5.27
N VAL A 143 -20.10 7.45 -5.94
CA VAL A 143 -21.18 6.48 -5.83
C VAL A 143 -21.23 5.91 -4.41
N PHE A 144 -22.40 5.95 -3.78
CA PHE A 144 -22.55 5.50 -2.40
C PHE A 144 -22.45 3.98 -2.32
N GLU A 145 -23.13 3.27 -3.23
CA GLU A 145 -23.20 1.82 -3.32
C GLU A 145 -21.81 1.21 -3.48
N PHE A 146 -20.99 1.76 -4.38
CA PHE A 146 -19.60 1.37 -4.54
C PHE A 146 -18.81 1.52 -3.24
N ARG A 147 -18.88 2.70 -2.61
CA ARG A 147 -18.13 2.93 -1.36
C ARG A 147 -18.59 2.04 -0.22
N ASP A 148 -19.89 1.81 -0.15
CA ASP A 148 -20.50 0.95 0.85
C ASP A 148 -20.10 -0.51 0.64
N ALA A 149 -20.01 -0.97 -0.61
CA ALA A 149 -19.55 -2.32 -0.95
C ALA A 149 -18.06 -2.54 -0.59
N ILE A 150 -17.18 -1.58 -0.87
CA ILE A 150 -15.76 -1.66 -0.45
C ILE A 150 -15.64 -1.68 1.08
N ALA A 151 -16.39 -0.83 1.77
CA ALA A 151 -16.39 -0.80 3.24
C ALA A 151 -16.95 -2.10 3.84
N ASP A 152 -18.01 -2.66 3.25
CA ASP A 152 -18.58 -3.95 3.63
C ASP A 152 -17.60 -5.09 3.42
N MET A 153 -16.87 -5.09 2.32
CA MET A 153 -15.83 -6.07 2.00
C MET A 153 -14.69 -6.03 3.02
N LEU A 154 -14.15 -4.83 3.32
CA LEU A 154 -13.11 -4.66 4.33
C LEU A 154 -13.58 -5.13 5.70
N SER A 155 -14.79 -4.74 6.12
CA SER A 155 -15.38 -5.16 7.39
C SER A 155 -15.63 -6.67 7.48
N SER A 156 -16.21 -7.25 6.43
CA SER A 156 -16.56 -8.67 6.36
C SER A 156 -15.31 -9.55 6.33
N SER A 157 -14.23 -9.07 5.70
CA SER A 157 -12.98 -9.82 5.67
C SER A 157 -12.39 -10.02 7.08
N ILE A 158 -12.64 -9.15 8.04
CA ILE A 158 -12.11 -9.29 9.41
C ILE A 158 -13.18 -9.66 10.44
N ASP A 159 -14.42 -9.91 10.00
CA ASP A 159 -15.59 -10.12 10.88
C ASP A 159 -15.81 -8.96 11.88
N VAL A 160 -15.56 -7.71 11.45
CA VAL A 160 -15.73 -6.49 12.28
C VAL A 160 -16.58 -5.43 11.59
N GLU A 161 -17.70 -5.06 12.23
CA GLU A 161 -18.62 -4.03 11.69
C GLU A 161 -18.37 -2.62 12.23
N GLY A 162 -17.67 -2.48 13.36
CA GLY A 162 -17.62 -1.23 14.12
C GLY A 162 -17.01 -0.02 13.38
N ASN A 163 -16.17 -0.25 12.36
CA ASN A 163 -15.47 0.79 11.61
C ASN A 163 -15.88 0.90 10.14
N ARG A 164 -16.97 0.22 9.72
CA ARG A 164 -17.46 0.25 8.32
C ARG A 164 -17.73 1.68 7.83
N LYS A 165 -18.30 2.52 8.71
CA LYS A 165 -18.58 3.93 8.38
C LYS A 165 -17.28 4.68 8.07
N ASP A 166 -16.24 4.47 8.87
CA ASP A 166 -14.94 5.14 8.72
C ASP A 166 -14.27 4.71 7.40
N TYR A 167 -14.31 3.43 7.06
CA TYR A 167 -13.76 2.92 5.79
C TYR A 167 -14.44 3.56 4.58
N ARG A 168 -15.77 3.65 4.62
CA ARG A 168 -16.58 4.28 3.57
C ARG A 168 -16.26 5.77 3.42
N GLU A 169 -16.04 6.47 4.53
CA GLU A 169 -15.66 7.88 4.52
C GLU A 169 -14.25 8.11 3.99
N MET A 170 -13.28 7.25 4.34
CA MET A 170 -11.91 7.34 3.82
C MET A 170 -11.88 7.27 2.29
N LEU A 171 -12.63 6.33 1.70
CA LEU A 171 -12.69 6.17 0.26
C LEU A 171 -13.25 7.41 -0.47
N ALA A 172 -14.15 8.16 0.17
CA ALA A 172 -14.75 9.37 -0.39
C ALA A 172 -13.83 10.59 -0.38
N LYS A 173 -12.86 10.63 0.54
CA LYS A 173 -11.98 11.78 0.77
C LYS A 173 -10.74 11.71 -0.14
N PRO A 174 -10.23 12.85 -0.61
CA PRO A 174 -8.89 12.92 -1.21
C PRO A 174 -7.81 12.67 -0.16
N GLU A 175 -6.60 12.31 -0.60
CA GLU A 175 -5.51 11.89 0.30
C GLU A 175 -5.21 12.91 1.42
N HIS A 176 -5.11 14.20 1.07
CA HIS A 176 -4.82 15.25 2.05
C HIS A 176 -5.87 15.34 3.16
N ASP A 177 -7.15 15.09 2.84
CA ASP A 177 -8.25 15.09 3.82
C ASP A 177 -8.31 13.79 4.62
N ARG A 178 -7.89 12.66 4.05
CA ARG A 178 -7.70 11.40 4.80
C ARG A 178 -6.66 11.61 5.89
N LYS A 179 -5.49 12.20 5.54
CA LYS A 179 -4.41 12.49 6.50
C LYS A 179 -4.90 13.41 7.63
N LYS A 180 -5.62 14.48 7.31
CA LYS A 180 -6.22 15.37 8.33
C LYS A 180 -7.21 14.63 9.24
N THR A 181 -8.01 13.73 8.68
CA THR A 181 -8.98 12.95 9.47
C THR A 181 -8.26 12.03 10.44
N ILE A 182 -7.25 11.27 9.98
CA ILE A 182 -6.48 10.38 10.86
C ILE A 182 -5.76 11.16 11.96
N LEU A 183 -5.15 12.30 11.63
CA LEU A 183 -4.49 13.13 12.64
C LEU A 183 -5.50 13.64 13.69
N SER A 184 -6.70 14.02 13.26
CA SER A 184 -7.77 14.48 14.17
C SER A 184 -8.34 13.36 15.04
N ASP A 185 -8.45 12.13 14.53
CA ASP A 185 -9.08 11.02 15.23
C ASP A 185 -8.16 10.36 16.26
N PHE A 186 -6.84 10.36 16.02
CA PHE A 186 -5.86 9.63 16.83
C PHE A 186 -4.87 10.51 17.58
N ASP A 187 -4.76 11.80 17.25
CA ASP A 187 -3.80 12.75 17.83
C ASP A 187 -2.35 12.22 17.87
N ASN A 188 -1.99 11.42 16.87
CA ASN A 188 -0.66 10.83 16.71
C ASN A 188 -0.18 11.02 15.27
N PRO A 189 0.79 11.94 15.03
CA PRO A 189 1.28 12.21 13.69
C PRO A 189 2.10 11.04 13.10
N ASP A 190 2.67 10.19 13.95
CA ASP A 190 3.58 9.10 13.55
C ASP A 190 2.82 7.80 13.24
N LEU A 191 1.60 7.62 13.78
CA LEU A 191 0.78 6.42 13.57
C LEU A 191 0.62 6.06 12.08
N LEU A 192 0.31 7.05 11.25
CA LEU A 192 0.12 6.81 9.81
C LEU A 192 1.44 6.43 9.13
N ILE A 193 2.57 6.97 9.60
CA ILE A 193 3.90 6.66 9.06
C ILE A 193 4.23 5.20 9.40
N GLU A 194 4.06 4.80 10.66
CA GLU A 194 4.25 3.42 11.12
C GLU A 194 3.39 2.43 10.31
N ILE A 195 2.10 2.73 10.15
CA ILE A 195 1.19 1.85 9.41
C ILE A 195 1.53 1.78 7.92
N LYS A 196 1.92 2.90 7.30
CA LYS A 196 2.37 2.88 5.89
C LYS A 196 3.55 1.92 5.71
N LYS A 197 4.53 1.95 6.63
CA LYS A 197 5.64 0.99 6.65
C LYS A 197 5.15 -0.45 6.77
N LEU A 198 4.15 -0.73 7.59
CA LEU A 198 3.58 -2.09 7.72
C LEU A 198 2.90 -2.60 6.45
N PHE A 199 2.25 -1.74 5.66
CA PHE A 199 1.71 -2.13 4.34
C PHE A 199 2.80 -2.28 3.28
N GLN A 200 3.93 -1.59 3.46
CA GLN A 200 5.13 -1.72 2.64
C GLN A 200 5.99 -2.92 3.03
N GLN A 201 5.83 -3.52 4.22
CA GLN A 201 6.66 -4.66 4.68
C GLN A 201 6.47 -5.98 3.90
N ASP A 202 5.45 -6.11 3.03
CA ASP A 202 5.38 -7.22 2.05
C ASP A 202 6.05 -6.85 0.71
N VAL A 203 6.52 -5.62 0.56
CA VAL A 203 7.41 -5.18 -0.50
C VAL A 203 8.83 -5.47 -0.03
N ASN A 204 9.57 -6.26 -0.79
CA ASN A 204 10.98 -6.44 -0.53
C ASN A 204 11.65 -5.09 -0.81
N ASP A 205 12.05 -4.34 0.23
CA ASP A 205 12.61 -2.99 0.11
C ASP A 205 13.77 -2.92 -0.89
N LYS A 206 14.56 -3.99 -0.96
CA LYS A 206 15.61 -4.17 -1.98
C LYS A 206 15.03 -4.25 -3.40
N GLN A 207 13.97 -5.05 -3.60
CA GLN A 207 13.29 -5.12 -4.92
C GLN A 207 12.72 -3.76 -5.31
N GLN A 208 12.05 -3.08 -4.38
CA GLN A 208 11.45 -1.78 -4.67
C GLN A 208 12.50 -0.75 -5.02
N PHE A 209 13.59 -0.68 -4.25
CA PHE A 209 14.71 0.19 -4.55
C PHE A 209 15.23 -0.05 -5.98
N TRP A 210 15.47 -1.30 -6.37
CA TRP A 210 15.97 -1.61 -7.71
C TRP A 210 14.93 -1.34 -8.81
N MET A 211 13.64 -1.53 -8.54
CA MET A 211 12.57 -1.13 -9.46
C MET A 211 12.49 0.39 -9.64
N ASP A 212 12.66 1.15 -8.57
CA ASP A 212 12.69 2.61 -8.62
C ASP A 212 13.91 3.10 -9.43
N VAL A 213 15.07 2.44 -9.26
CA VAL A 213 16.27 2.69 -10.08
C VAL A 213 15.99 2.38 -11.55
N MET A 214 15.42 1.21 -11.87
CA MET A 214 15.07 0.81 -13.24
C MET A 214 14.09 1.79 -13.90
N ASN A 215 13.03 2.20 -13.18
CA ASN A 215 12.08 3.21 -13.65
C ASN A 215 12.76 4.54 -13.94
N THR A 216 13.68 4.96 -13.07
CA THR A 216 14.42 6.23 -13.21
C THR A 216 15.30 6.24 -14.46
N VAL A 217 15.90 5.11 -14.83
CA VAL A 217 16.69 4.99 -16.06
C VAL A 217 15.84 4.70 -17.31
N GLY A 218 14.50 4.72 -17.17
CA GLY A 218 13.56 4.56 -18.28
C GLY A 218 13.26 3.12 -18.69
N ILE A 219 13.57 2.15 -17.82
CA ILE A 219 13.29 0.73 -18.04
C ILE A 219 11.88 0.43 -17.54
N THR A 220 11.04 -0.16 -18.38
CA THR A 220 9.70 -0.60 -17.98
C THR A 220 9.80 -1.86 -17.13
N VAL A 221 9.47 -1.75 -15.85
CA VAL A 221 9.42 -2.87 -14.91
C VAL A 221 8.03 -3.50 -14.87
N ASP A 222 8.02 -4.83 -14.73
CA ASP A 222 6.83 -5.59 -14.36
C ASP A 222 6.72 -5.56 -12.83
N GLU A 223 5.80 -4.75 -12.31
CA GLU A 223 5.55 -4.58 -10.86
C GLU A 223 5.17 -5.93 -10.17
N GLU A 224 4.76 -6.95 -10.93
CA GLU A 224 4.41 -8.29 -10.40
C GLU A 224 5.58 -9.29 -10.45
N LYS A 225 6.69 -8.95 -11.13
CA LYS A 225 7.87 -9.81 -11.26
C LYS A 225 8.85 -9.57 -10.10
N ASN A 226 9.29 -10.66 -9.47
CA ASN A 226 10.41 -10.64 -8.53
C ASN A 226 11.71 -10.90 -9.30
N TYR A 227 12.52 -9.86 -9.53
CA TYR A 227 13.75 -9.96 -10.30
C TYR A 227 14.86 -10.58 -9.44
N SER A 228 15.64 -11.49 -9.98
CA SER A 228 16.86 -11.94 -9.30
C SER A 228 17.95 -10.86 -9.36
N ASP A 229 18.92 -10.93 -8.44
CA ASP A 229 20.06 -10.02 -8.42
C ASP A 229 20.82 -10.02 -9.75
N ASP A 230 21.01 -11.20 -10.36
CA ASP A 230 21.68 -11.33 -11.67
C ASP A 230 20.87 -10.64 -12.78
N GLU A 231 19.54 -10.78 -12.79
CA GLU A 231 18.67 -10.10 -13.76
C GLU A 231 18.72 -8.58 -13.60
N MET A 232 18.65 -8.06 -12.38
CA MET A 232 18.70 -6.61 -12.13
C MET A 232 20.03 -6.02 -12.61
N LYS A 233 21.13 -6.70 -12.30
CA LYS A 233 22.47 -6.30 -12.70
C LYS A 233 22.63 -6.28 -14.21
N GLU A 234 22.13 -7.32 -14.89
CA GLU A 234 22.19 -7.42 -16.34
C GLU A 234 21.35 -6.32 -17.01
N ILE A 235 20.14 -6.07 -16.51
CA ILE A 235 19.21 -5.04 -17.01
C ILE A 235 19.80 -3.63 -16.85
N LEU A 236 20.41 -3.34 -15.70
CA LEU A 236 20.97 -2.03 -15.39
C LEU A 236 22.39 -1.83 -15.95
N HIS A 237 23.00 -2.88 -16.51
CA HIS A 237 24.38 -2.88 -17.01
C HIS A 237 25.40 -2.35 -15.98
N LEU A 238 25.19 -2.67 -14.70
CA LEU A 238 26.05 -2.22 -13.60
C LEU A 238 27.33 -3.05 -13.49
N SER A 239 28.42 -2.39 -13.10
CA SER A 239 29.67 -3.05 -12.75
C SER A 239 29.50 -3.95 -11.52
N ASP A 240 30.22 -5.07 -11.52
CA ASP A 240 30.27 -6.01 -10.37
C ASP A 240 30.57 -5.28 -9.07
N THR A 241 31.51 -4.33 -9.13
CA THR A 241 32.00 -3.61 -7.95
C THR A 241 30.91 -2.74 -7.33
N VAL A 242 30.14 -2.00 -8.13
CA VAL A 242 29.10 -1.10 -7.60
C VAL A 242 27.86 -1.88 -7.18
N PHE A 243 27.45 -2.87 -7.98
CA PHE A 243 26.28 -3.69 -7.65
C PHE A 243 26.47 -4.48 -6.35
N ASP A 244 27.63 -5.12 -6.17
CA ASP A 244 27.92 -5.91 -4.97
C ASP A 244 27.99 -5.02 -3.72
N LYS A 245 28.62 -3.83 -3.83
CA LYS A 245 28.65 -2.85 -2.73
C LYS A 245 27.24 -2.38 -2.36
N CYS A 246 26.40 -2.05 -3.34
CA CYS A 246 25.03 -1.61 -3.08
C CYS A 246 24.24 -2.69 -2.35
N ASN A 247 24.30 -3.94 -2.82
CA ASN A 247 23.58 -5.04 -2.18
C ASN A 247 24.12 -5.43 -0.81
N GLN A 248 25.39 -5.19 -0.53
CA GLN A 248 26.00 -5.54 0.75
C GLN A 248 25.81 -4.45 1.81
N PHE A 249 25.84 -3.17 1.42
CA PHE A 249 25.99 -2.07 2.38
C PHE A 249 24.83 -1.07 2.41
N ILE A 250 23.95 -1.05 1.41
CA ILE A 250 22.74 -0.22 1.48
C ILE A 250 21.76 -0.86 2.45
N LEU A 251 21.33 -0.06 3.44
CA LEU A 251 20.20 -0.34 4.31
C LEU A 251 18.92 -0.03 3.55
N PHE A 252 18.35 -1.02 2.87
CA PHE A 252 17.16 -0.84 2.03
C PHE A 252 15.91 -0.46 2.83
N GLU A 253 15.86 -0.84 4.10
CA GLU A 253 14.79 -0.50 5.04
C GLU A 253 14.82 0.98 5.51
N ASP A 254 15.93 1.69 5.27
CA ASP A 254 16.09 3.12 5.60
C ASP A 254 17.04 3.81 4.60
N LEU A 255 16.51 4.17 3.43
CA LEU A 255 17.29 4.84 2.39
C LEU A 255 17.82 6.22 2.80
N GLN A 256 17.31 6.80 3.89
CA GLN A 256 17.75 8.10 4.43
C GLN A 256 18.93 7.98 5.41
N ALA A 257 19.38 6.76 5.72
CA ALA A 257 20.55 6.52 6.56
C ALA A 257 21.81 7.22 5.97
N LEU A 258 22.58 7.86 6.84
CA LEU A 258 23.81 8.57 6.45
C LEU A 258 24.84 7.62 5.83
N GLU A 259 24.83 6.38 6.29
CA GLU A 259 25.66 5.27 5.86
C GLU A 259 25.40 4.87 4.40
N ASN A 260 24.19 5.10 3.88
CA ASN A 260 23.83 4.77 2.51
C ASN A 260 24.41 5.76 1.50
N ALA A 261 24.66 7.01 1.91
CA ALA A 261 25.00 8.10 1.01
C ALA A 261 26.22 7.81 0.10
N PRO A 262 27.35 7.24 0.57
CA PRO A 262 28.48 6.93 -0.31
C PRO A 262 28.12 5.95 -1.43
N TYR A 263 27.31 4.93 -1.12
CA TYR A 263 26.92 3.88 -2.08
C TYR A 263 25.89 4.39 -3.08
N LEU A 264 24.93 5.21 -2.61
CA LEU A 264 23.95 5.86 -3.47
C LEU A 264 24.61 6.84 -4.44
N ILE A 265 25.62 7.60 -3.98
CA ILE A 265 26.40 8.50 -4.85
C ILE A 265 27.13 7.70 -5.93
N GLU A 266 27.82 6.62 -5.56
CA GLU A 266 28.56 5.77 -6.51
C GLU A 266 27.61 5.16 -7.55
N LEU A 267 26.46 4.64 -7.11
CA LEU A 267 25.43 4.09 -7.99
C LEU A 267 24.85 5.14 -8.95
N PHE A 268 24.45 6.30 -8.44
CA PHE A 268 23.82 7.34 -9.25
C PHE A 268 24.80 7.95 -10.24
N GLN A 269 26.09 8.02 -9.89
CA GLN A 269 27.14 8.42 -10.83
C GLN A 269 27.32 7.43 -11.97
N GLU A 270 27.31 6.12 -11.67
CA GLU A 270 27.47 5.08 -12.70
C GLU A 270 26.27 5.06 -13.66
N LEU A 271 25.06 5.19 -13.13
CA LEU A 271 23.82 5.19 -13.91
C LEU A 271 23.43 6.56 -14.47
N GLN A 272 24.21 7.61 -14.18
CA GLN A 272 23.93 9.00 -14.55
C GLN A 272 22.53 9.46 -14.08
N ILE A 273 22.13 9.03 -12.89
CA ILE A 273 20.87 9.39 -12.25
C ILE A 273 21.03 10.70 -11.50
N ASP A 274 20.14 11.65 -11.76
CA ASP A 274 19.96 12.82 -10.92
C ASP A 274 19.03 12.49 -9.72
N ILE A 275 19.37 12.99 -8.53
CA ILE A 275 18.61 12.68 -7.31
C ILE A 275 17.19 13.23 -7.34
N GLU A 276 16.96 14.38 -7.96
CA GLU A 276 15.62 14.93 -8.14
C GLU A 276 14.84 14.06 -9.14
N HIS A 277 15.51 13.59 -10.20
CA HIS A 277 14.91 12.67 -11.15
C HIS A 277 14.55 11.32 -10.52
N PHE A 278 15.40 10.77 -9.65
CA PHE A 278 15.09 9.57 -8.89
C PHE A 278 13.86 9.76 -8.00
N ASN A 279 13.86 10.82 -7.19
CA ASN A 279 12.77 11.13 -6.25
C ASN A 279 11.40 11.38 -6.94
N LEU A 280 11.38 11.73 -8.23
CA LEU A 280 10.15 11.85 -9.01
C LEU A 280 9.57 10.50 -9.44
N ASN A 281 10.42 9.47 -9.54
CA ASN A 281 10.07 8.16 -10.06
C ASN A 281 10.10 7.06 -8.98
N SER A 282 10.52 7.37 -7.76
CA SER A 282 10.62 6.44 -6.64
C SER A 282 9.43 6.54 -5.67
N LEU A 283 9.23 5.48 -4.87
CA LEU A 283 8.25 5.49 -3.78
C LEU A 283 8.79 6.20 -2.53
N GLU A 284 10.10 6.14 -2.31
CA GLU A 284 10.79 6.81 -1.23
C GLU A 284 11.76 7.87 -1.75
N ASN A 285 11.72 9.05 -1.13
CA ASN A 285 12.66 10.12 -1.46
C ASN A 285 13.97 9.92 -0.72
N ILE A 286 15.08 10.26 -1.38
CA ILE A 286 16.43 10.30 -0.84
C ILE A 286 16.88 11.76 -0.74
N SER A 287 17.55 12.11 0.37
CA SER A 287 18.21 13.39 0.51
C SER A 287 19.65 13.21 1.00
N LEU A 288 20.60 13.78 0.26
CA LEU A 288 22.02 13.78 0.64
C LEU A 288 22.40 15.00 1.50
N THR A 289 21.46 15.88 1.83
CA THR A 289 21.76 17.15 2.51
C THR A 289 22.51 16.93 3.82
N LYS A 290 22.02 16.03 4.69
CA LYS A 290 22.66 15.74 5.98
C LYS A 290 24.07 15.18 5.83
N TYR A 291 24.29 14.34 4.83
CA TYR A 291 25.59 13.77 4.53
C TYR A 291 26.57 14.85 4.07
N LEU A 292 26.13 15.73 3.16
CA LEU A 292 26.94 16.83 2.65
C LEU A 292 27.24 17.88 3.74
N GLU A 293 26.29 18.18 4.61
CA GLU A 293 26.50 19.04 5.79
C GLU A 293 27.58 18.46 6.71
N ALA A 294 27.50 17.17 7.03
CA ALA A 294 28.51 16.49 7.85
C ALA A 294 29.91 16.52 7.20
N GLN A 295 29.99 16.27 5.89
CA GLN A 295 31.26 16.38 5.13
C GLN A 295 31.81 17.80 5.14
N LEU A 296 30.94 18.81 5.00
CA LEU A 296 31.34 20.22 5.05
C LEU A 296 31.86 20.59 6.44
N ASP A 297 31.19 20.17 7.50
CA ASP A 297 31.61 20.42 8.89
C ASP A 297 32.97 19.78 9.19
N GLU A 298 33.21 18.55 8.74
CA GLU A 298 34.49 17.86 8.89
C GLU A 298 35.61 18.59 8.13
N CYS A 299 35.32 19.03 6.90
CA CYS A 299 36.22 19.82 6.08
C CYS A 299 36.58 21.15 6.77
N MET A 300 35.57 21.89 7.23
CA MET A 300 35.75 23.16 7.96
C MET A 300 36.57 22.96 9.23
N ALA A 301 36.30 21.91 10.01
CA ALA A 301 37.06 21.60 11.22
C ALA A 301 38.54 21.31 10.91
N THR A 302 38.83 20.62 9.81
CA THR A 302 40.19 20.32 9.36
C THR A 302 40.94 21.58 8.93
N TYR A 303 40.34 22.40 8.07
CA TYR A 303 40.97 23.65 7.61
C TYR A 303 41.12 24.68 8.74
N LYS A 304 40.17 24.74 9.69
CA LYS A 304 40.30 25.60 10.87
C LYS A 304 41.51 25.24 11.72
N LYS A 305 41.77 23.94 11.91
CA LYS A 305 42.98 23.46 12.60
C LYS A 305 44.25 23.83 11.82
N GLN A 306 44.28 23.59 10.51
CA GLN A 306 45.44 23.93 9.67
C GLN A 306 45.72 25.44 9.66
N TYR A 307 44.68 26.27 9.55
CA TYR A 307 44.80 27.72 9.60
C TYR A 307 45.28 28.23 10.96
N ALA A 308 44.80 27.65 12.06
CA ALA A 308 45.29 27.98 13.40
C ALA A 308 46.78 27.62 13.56
N THR A 309 47.22 26.47 13.05
CA THR A 309 48.63 26.07 13.03
C THR A 309 49.46 27.04 12.18
N TYR A 310 48.98 27.38 10.98
CA TYR A 310 49.64 28.35 10.11
C TYR A 310 49.80 29.72 10.78
N LEU A 311 48.73 30.26 11.38
CA LEU A 311 48.77 31.51 12.14
C LEU A 311 49.76 31.43 13.30
N TYR A 312 49.74 30.34 14.06
CA TYR A 312 50.68 30.15 15.16
C TYR A 312 52.14 30.17 14.69
N ASP A 313 52.46 29.49 13.59
CA ASP A 313 53.81 29.46 13.02
C ASP A 313 54.24 30.84 12.49
N GLN A 314 53.34 31.59 11.84
CA GLN A 314 53.59 32.97 11.43
C GLN A 314 53.83 33.90 12.63
N MET A 315 53.14 33.67 13.75
CA MET A 315 53.26 34.48 14.96
C MET A 315 54.45 34.09 15.85
N LYS A 316 55.11 32.97 15.60
CA LYS A 316 56.15 32.42 16.50
C LYS A 316 57.43 33.27 16.59
N GLY A 317 57.58 34.31 15.75
CA GLY A 317 58.72 35.24 15.75
C GLY A 317 58.40 36.72 15.90
N LEU A 318 57.13 37.11 16.06
CA LEU A 318 56.71 38.52 16.16
C LEU A 318 56.70 39.01 17.62
N GLU A 319 57.03 40.29 17.85
CA GLU A 319 56.89 40.93 19.17
C GLU A 319 55.41 41.07 19.56
N ILE A 320 55.11 41.12 20.86
CA ILE A 320 53.73 41.11 21.39
C ILE A 320 52.85 42.23 20.82
N GLN A 321 53.44 43.38 20.46
CA GLN A 321 52.73 44.51 19.86
C GLN A 321 52.29 44.28 18.40
N GLN A 322 52.89 43.30 17.71
CA GLN A 322 52.58 42.94 16.31
C GLN A 322 51.62 41.74 16.22
N LYS A 323 51.12 41.25 17.36
CA LYS A 323 50.22 40.09 17.48
C LYS A 323 48.77 40.45 17.79
N GLN A 324 48.48 41.74 17.97
CA GLN A 324 47.13 42.31 18.05
C GLN A 324 46.65 42.66 16.65
#